data_AF-W1YRB5-F1
#
_entry.id   AF-W1YRB5-F1
#
_cell.length_a   1.000
_cell.length_b   1.000
_cell.length_c   1.000
_cell.angle_alpha   90.00
_cell.angle_beta   90.00
_cell.angle_gamma   90.00
#
_symmetry.space_group_name_H-M   'P 1'
#
loop_
_entity.id
_entity.type
_entity.pdbx_description
1 polymer ?
#
loop_
_entity_poly.entity_id
_entity_poly.type
_entity_poly.pdbx_seq_one_letter_code
_entity_poly.pdbx_strand_id
1 'polypeptide(L)' 'RLLKAMSEPGVIVALHQLKRGWQPLNIATTSVLLTLADNDTPVWLSAPLSNDIVSQSLRFHTNAPLVNQPELATFAVTD' A
#
# COMPACT_ATOMS: atom_id res chain seq x y z
N ARG A 1 0.19 6.09 -13.63
CA ARG A 1 -0.23 7.33 -12.93
C ARG A 1 0.77 7.71 -11.85
N LEU A 2 1.18 6.77 -11.00
CA LEU A 2 2.23 6.97 -10.00
C LEU A 2 3.53 7.55 -10.60
N LEU A 3 4.00 7.00 -11.73
CA LEU A 3 5.21 7.51 -12.41
C LEU A 3 5.17 9.03 -12.66
N LYS A 4 4.04 9.58 -13.13
CA LYS A 4 3.89 11.02 -13.38
C LYS A 4 4.02 11.84 -12.10
N ALA A 5 3.42 11.39 -11.00
CA ALA A 5 3.51 12.07 -9.71
C ALA A 5 4.93 12.01 -9.12
N MET A 6 5.66 10.92 -9.36
CA MET A 6 7.05 10.78 -8.92
C MET A 6 8.05 11.52 -9.81
N SER A 7 7.84 11.53 -11.14
CA SER A 7 8.72 12.20 -12.09
C SER A 7 8.50 13.71 -12.16
N GLU A 8 7.32 14.18 -11.78
CA GLU A 8 6.96 15.60 -11.74
C GLU A 8 6.38 15.96 -10.37
N PRO A 9 7.24 16.25 -9.38
CA PRO A 9 6.82 16.58 -8.02
C PRO A 9 5.81 17.73 -7.99
N GLY A 10 4.76 17.58 -7.18
CA GLY A 10 3.65 18.54 -7.07
C GLY A 10 2.47 18.27 -8.00
N VAL A 11 2.61 17.37 -8.99
CA VAL A 11 1.49 16.96 -9.85
C VAL A 11 0.58 15.99 -9.11
N ILE A 12 -0.66 16.42 -8.85
CA ILE A 12 -1.70 15.56 -8.29
C ILE A 12 -2.27 14.66 -9.38
N VAL A 13 -2.26 13.35 -9.13
CA VAL A 13 -2.85 12.34 -10.03
C VAL A 13 -3.96 11.59 -9.31
N ALA A 14 -4.99 11.21 -10.06
CA ALA A 14 -6.09 10.44 -9.52
C ALA A 14 -6.03 8.96 -9.94
N LEU A 15 -6.35 8.08 -8.99
CA LEU A 15 -6.37 6.62 -9.15
C LEU A 15 -7.81 6.14 -8.95
N HIS A 16 -8.54 5.93 -10.05
CA HIS A 16 -9.99 5.64 -10.01
C HIS A 16 -10.37 4.18 -10.36
N GLN A 17 -9.39 3.32 -10.64
CA GLN A 17 -9.68 1.96 -11.09
C GLN A 17 -10.27 1.10 -9.97
N LEU A 18 -9.87 1.37 -8.72
CA LEU A 18 -10.38 0.69 -7.55
C LEU A 18 -11.56 1.50 -6.96
N LYS A 19 -12.71 0.84 -6.79
CA LYS A 19 -13.94 1.49 -6.29
C LYS A 19 -13.94 1.70 -4.77
N ARG A 20 -13.24 0.86 -4.02
CA ARG A 20 -13.11 0.91 -2.55
C ARG A 20 -11.73 0.41 -2.12
N GLY A 21 -11.06 1.14 -1.23
CA GLY A 21 -9.82 0.70 -0.59
C GLY A 21 -10.08 -0.28 0.56
N TRP A 22 -9.03 -1.00 0.99
CA TRP A 22 -9.09 -1.86 2.18
C TRP A 22 -9.09 -1.00 3.43
N GLN A 23 -10.28 -0.65 3.95
CA GLN A 23 -10.38 0.26 5.09
C GLN A 23 -9.50 -0.20 6.28
N PRO A 24 -8.76 0.72 6.92
CA PRO A 24 -8.79 2.19 6.75
C PRO A 24 -7.94 2.75 5.60
N LEU A 25 -7.27 1.91 4.79
CA LEU A 25 -6.50 2.39 3.65
C LEU A 25 -7.40 3.04 2.61
N ASN A 26 -6.98 4.22 2.13
CA ASN A 26 -7.66 4.90 1.05
C ASN A 26 -7.44 4.18 -0.30
N ILE A 27 -8.17 4.63 -1.32
CA ILE A 27 -8.13 4.06 -2.67
C ILE A 27 -6.71 4.17 -3.28
N ALA A 28 -6.02 5.28 -3.06
CA ALA A 28 -4.69 5.51 -3.62
C ALA A 28 -3.66 4.57 -2.98
N THR A 29 -3.62 4.46 -1.66
CA THR A 29 -2.72 3.55 -0.93
C THR A 29 -2.94 2.10 -1.34
N THR A 30 -4.21 1.66 -1.38
CA THR A 30 -4.54 0.29 -1.83
C THR A 30 -4.11 0.05 -3.28
N SER A 31 -4.33 1.03 -4.16
CA SER A 31 -3.93 0.92 -5.57
C SER A 31 -2.41 0.84 -5.74
N VAL A 32 -1.65 1.60 -4.95
CA VAL A 32 -0.18 1.58 -5.00
C VAL A 32 0.35 0.23 -4.52
N LEU A 33 -0.15 -0.28 -3.40
CA LEU A 33 0.24 -1.60 -2.88
C LEU A 33 -0.10 -2.71 -3.88
N LEU A 34 -1.29 -2.71 -4.47
CA LEU A 34 -1.66 -3.67 -5.51
C LEU A 34 -0.82 -3.58 -6.79
N THR A 35 -0.17 -2.44 -7.04
CA THR A 35 0.65 -2.23 -8.24
C THR A 35 2.11 -2.62 -8.02
N LEU A 36 2.63 -2.39 -6.81
CA LEU A 36 4.07 -2.47 -6.53
C LEU A 36 4.47 -3.50 -5.48
N ALA A 37 3.56 -3.87 -4.56
CA ALA A 37 3.89 -4.83 -3.54
C ALA A 37 3.80 -6.25 -4.11
N ASP A 38 4.81 -7.05 -3.80
CA ASP A 38 4.92 -8.46 -4.10
C ASP A 38 5.69 -9.21 -2.99
N ASN A 39 5.93 -10.50 -3.20
CA ASN A 39 6.62 -11.40 -2.27
C ASN A 39 8.04 -10.94 -1.86
N ASP A 40 8.69 -10.11 -2.65
CA ASP A 40 10.06 -9.65 -2.41
C ASP A 40 10.09 -8.25 -1.76
N THR A 41 8.92 -7.66 -1.51
CA THR A 41 8.77 -6.34 -0.92
C THR A 41 8.07 -6.41 0.44
N PRO A 42 8.80 -6.54 1.56
CA PRO A 42 8.20 -6.48 2.89
C PRO A 42 7.42 -5.18 3.11
N VAL A 43 6.22 -5.30 3.66
CA VAL A 43 5.31 -4.18 3.97
C VAL A 43 5.14 -4.05 5.47
N TRP A 44 5.29 -2.84 5.99
CA TRP A 44 4.95 -2.49 7.36
C TRP A 44 3.71 -1.59 7.37
N LEU A 45 2.79 -1.88 8.30
CA LEU A 45 1.59 -1.09 8.55
C LEU A 45 1.67 -0.51 9.96
N SER A 46 1.47 0.80 10.09
CA SER A 46 1.29 1.44 11.40
C SER A 46 0.08 0.86 12.14
N ALA A 47 0.08 0.97 13.48
CA ALA A 47 -0.97 0.40 14.32
C ALA A 47 -2.40 0.86 13.96
N PRO A 48 -2.67 2.15 13.64
CA PRO A 48 -4.02 2.58 13.26
C PRO A 48 -4.52 1.99 11.94
N LEU A 49 -3.59 1.62 11.04
CA LEU A 49 -3.91 1.09 9.71
C LEU A 49 -3.90 -0.44 9.65
N SER A 50 -3.33 -1.09 10.66
CA SER A 50 -3.24 -2.54 10.75
C SER A 50 -4.54 -3.15 11.26
N ASN A 51 -5.14 -4.02 10.44
CA ASN A 51 -6.22 -4.91 10.86
C ASN A 51 -6.20 -6.19 10.04
N ASP A 52 -7.01 -7.17 10.44
CA ASP A 52 -7.06 -8.49 9.80
C ASP A 52 -7.49 -8.41 8.33
N ILE A 53 -8.42 -7.54 7.98
CA ILE A 53 -8.93 -7.39 6.61
C ILE A 53 -7.81 -6.89 5.70
N VAL A 54 -7.10 -5.83 6.12
CA VAL A 54 -5.96 -5.27 5.36
C VAL A 54 -4.86 -6.31 5.23
N SER A 55 -4.49 -6.96 6.34
CA SER A 55 -3.40 -7.93 6.38
C SER A 55 -3.68 -9.16 5.51
N GLN A 56 -4.89 -9.71 5.57
CA GLN A 56 -5.31 -10.84 4.75
C GLN A 56 -5.41 -10.46 3.28
N SER A 57 -5.98 -9.30 2.97
CA SER A 57 -6.12 -8.83 1.59
C SER A 57 -4.75 -8.60 0.95
N LEU A 58 -3.82 -7.98 1.68
CA LEU A 58 -2.47 -7.74 1.20
C LEU A 58 -1.74 -9.06 0.91
N ARG A 59 -1.76 -10.01 1.84
CA ARG A 59 -1.18 -11.34 1.62
C ARG A 59 -1.83 -12.08 0.45
N PHE A 60 -3.16 -12.07 0.36
CA PHE A 60 -3.88 -12.78 -0.69
C PHE A 60 -3.60 -12.21 -2.09
N HIS A 61 -3.59 -10.89 -2.24
CA HIS A 61 -3.48 -10.24 -3.55
C HIS A 61 -2.04 -10.01 -4.01
N THR A 62 -1.09 -9.86 -3.08
CA THR A 62 0.30 -9.49 -3.40
C THR A 62 1.32 -10.52 -2.95
N ASN A 63 0.95 -11.40 -2.02
CA ASN A 63 1.88 -12.29 -1.32
C ASN A 63 3.02 -11.56 -0.57
N ALA A 64 2.90 -10.25 -0.36
CA ALA A 64 3.95 -9.47 0.27
C ALA A 64 4.12 -9.84 1.76
N PRO A 65 5.36 -10.02 2.25
CA PRO A 65 5.62 -10.27 3.66
C PRO A 65 5.18 -9.09 4.52
N LEU A 66 4.43 -9.35 5.59
CA LEU A 66 4.10 -8.32 6.58
C LEU A 66 5.14 -8.36 7.71
N VAL A 67 5.81 -7.23 7.93
CA VAL A 67 6.83 -7.07 8.98
C VAL A 67 6.32 -6.18 10.11
N ASN A 68 6.83 -6.39 11.32
CA ASN A 68 6.39 -5.68 12.52
C ASN A 68 7.20 -4.40 12.81
N GLN A 69 8.34 -4.24 12.14
CA GLN A 69 9.29 -3.15 12.33
C GLN A 69 9.42 -2.35 11.02
N PRO A 70 9.31 -1.01 11.05
CA PRO A 70 9.39 -0.18 9.85
C PRO A 70 10.75 -0.28 9.15
N GLU A 71 11.84 -0.49 9.88
CA GLU A 71 13.20 -0.64 9.34
C GLU A 71 13.39 -1.91 8.49
N LEU A 72 12.49 -2.88 8.60
CA LEU A 72 12.50 -4.11 7.80
C LEU A 72 11.66 -3.99 6.52
N ALA A 73 10.99 -2.86 6.30
CA ALA A 73 10.02 -2.69 5.22
C ALA A 73 10.63 -2.05 3.97
N THR A 74 10.26 -2.58 2.80
CA THR A 74 10.40 -1.87 1.52
C THR A 74 9.30 -0.81 1.37
N PHE A 75 8.08 -1.11 1.85
CA PHE A 75 6.97 -0.16 1.88
C PHE A 75 6.46 0.02 3.31
N ALA A 76 6.54 1.25 3.82
CA ALA A 76 5.95 1.65 5.09
C ALA A 76 4.64 2.43 4.85
N VAL A 77 3.56 2.04 5.53
CA VAL A 77 2.25 2.71 5.41
C VAL A 77 1.79 3.24 6.76
N THR A 78 1.65 4.56 6.84
CA THR A 78 1.23 5.32 8.02
C THR A 78 0.07 6.26 7.69
N ASP A 79 -0.67 6.70 8.71
CA ASP A 79 -1.78 7.66 8.61
C ASP A 79 -1.32 9.13 8.55
#